data_AF-A0A1F6ZS30-F1
#
_entry.id   AF-A0A1F6ZS30-F1
#
_cell.length_a   1.000
_cell.length_b   1.000
_cell.length_c   1.000
_cell.angle_alpha   90.00
_cell.angle_beta   90.00
_cell.angle_gamma   90.00
#
_symmetry.space_group_name_H-M   'P 1'
#
loop_
_entity.id
_entity.type
_entity.pdbx_description
1 polymer ?
#
loop_
_entity_poly.entity_id
_entity_poly.type
_entity_poly.pdbx_seq_one_letter_code
_entity_poly.pdbx_strand_id
1 'polypeptide(L)'
;MARGFSNGKIKKAGILLEELRSLQKFRAKYHVFPPNESRRLCEQMNELAESIQEISHPQNEDELFLSEAKRRIRGEAAYLAHRLEGKTYDFDSVLEILGIPREDVDALKPWLRRNKNKTMGAVERLYSSKEIGSYELLPRMDIPSIRRQTEEVAAAHIQNYHKILGGFLETLTKVGMYLRDIDAQPTTEERSYFSHLENRLALSVLAFCFSTEEGISKIREKDLVRLYGHEGMGHSLNRIITLSSSLPEFLKIDSDLTISSEESLAQFYERRLLEDLKQNPGVQEKLGIKHKFQEIYQEVKDAEQIEKYFDKLYHYAIVVLADKSFGDLDDKNGIKKRLDYLDELSLNKGYTRDFILKNRENIDEEGNLNSGLVAELRYSTDPVLRARKEFSSNGMRYIGNERGIIDATLLTGFWTPKGLIQRARVIAENYSRSES
;
A
#
# COMPACT_ATOMS: atom_id res chain seq x y z
N MET A 1 32.15 -19.87 12.38
CA MET A 1 31.80 -19.07 13.60
C MET A 1 30.90 -17.87 13.31
N ALA A 2 31.02 -17.14 12.19
CA ALA A 2 30.17 -15.97 11.89
C ALA A 2 28.65 -16.24 11.74
N ARG A 3 28.24 -17.38 11.15
CA ARG A 3 26.81 -17.74 10.96
C ARG A 3 26.01 -17.93 12.25
N GLY A 4 26.66 -18.25 13.37
CA GLY A 4 25.99 -18.41 14.67
C GLY A 4 25.63 -17.07 15.33
N PHE A 5 26.49 -16.05 15.15
CA PHE A 5 26.29 -14.71 15.72
C PHE A 5 25.24 -13.90 14.96
N SER A 6 25.17 -14.02 13.62
CA SER A 6 24.13 -13.37 12.81
C SER A 6 22.74 -13.89 13.17
N ASN A 7 22.60 -15.20 13.35
CA ASN A 7 21.33 -15.84 13.69
C ASN A 7 20.83 -15.43 15.10
N GLY A 8 21.74 -15.22 16.05
CA GLY A 8 21.39 -14.73 17.40
C GLY A 8 20.78 -13.32 17.39
N LYS A 9 21.34 -12.39 16.61
CA LYS A 9 20.83 -11.01 16.50
C LYS A 9 19.48 -10.95 15.80
N ILE A 10 19.33 -11.70 14.71
CA ILE A 10 18.07 -11.84 13.97
C ILE A 10 16.95 -12.39 14.86
N LYS A 11 17.25 -13.43 15.66
CA LYS A 11 16.29 -13.99 16.61
C LYS A 11 15.91 -12.97 17.69
N LYS A 12 16.88 -12.22 18.24
CA LYS A 12 16.61 -11.18 19.24
C LYS A 12 15.73 -10.06 18.66
N ALA A 13 15.93 -9.68 17.40
CA ALA A 13 15.07 -8.71 16.73
C ALA A 13 13.61 -9.18 16.68
N GLY A 14 13.37 -10.45 16.32
CA GLY A 14 12.03 -11.03 16.32
C GLY A 14 11.35 -10.99 17.70
N ILE A 15 12.09 -11.31 18.77
CA ILE A 15 11.58 -11.25 20.15
C ILE A 15 11.16 -9.82 20.53
N LEU A 16 12.01 -8.82 20.24
CA LEU A 16 11.71 -7.43 20.59
C LEU A 16 10.51 -6.87 19.81
N LEU A 17 10.33 -7.26 18.54
CA LEU A 17 9.16 -6.85 17.77
C LEU A 17 7.86 -7.50 18.27
N GLU A 18 7.89 -8.75 18.73
CA GLU A 18 6.72 -9.38 19.38
C GLU A 18 6.38 -8.73 20.73
N GLU A 19 7.38 -8.32 21.50
CA GLU A 19 7.19 -7.50 22.71
C GLU A 19 6.55 -6.15 22.35
N LEU A 20 7.01 -5.48 21.29
CA LEU A 20 6.41 -4.23 20.80
C LEU A 20 4.96 -4.42 20.39
N ARG A 21 4.66 -5.50 19.67
CA ARG A 21 3.29 -5.84 19.26
C ARG A 21 2.38 -6.05 20.47
N SER A 22 2.90 -6.66 21.53
CA SER A 22 2.18 -6.82 22.79
C SER A 22 1.89 -5.48 23.47
N LEU A 23 2.85 -4.55 23.46
CA LEU A 23 2.64 -3.17 23.90
C LEU A 23 1.58 -2.43 23.06
N GLN A 24 1.60 -2.60 21.74
CA GLN A 24 0.61 -2.00 20.85
C GLN A 24 -0.80 -2.53 21.13
N LYS A 25 -0.97 -3.84 21.37
CA LYS A 25 -2.24 -4.45 21.79
C LYS A 25 -2.72 -3.88 23.13
N PHE A 26 -1.82 -3.73 24.09
CA PHE A 26 -2.14 -3.09 25.38
C PHE A 26 -2.64 -1.66 25.16
N ARG A 27 -1.90 -0.86 24.38
CA ARG A 27 -2.27 0.52 24.04
C ARG A 27 -3.59 0.62 23.30
N ALA A 28 -3.88 -0.29 22.37
CA ALA A 28 -5.16 -0.32 21.67
C ALA A 28 -6.33 -0.56 22.65
N LYS A 29 -6.13 -1.37 23.68
CA LYS A 29 -7.16 -1.70 24.69
C LYS A 29 -7.33 -0.61 25.76
N TYR A 30 -6.25 0.00 26.21
CA TYR A 30 -6.24 0.92 27.36
C TYR A 30 -5.95 2.39 26.98
N HIS A 31 -5.75 2.67 25.70
CA HIS A 31 -5.42 3.99 25.14
C HIS A 31 -4.16 4.66 25.73
N VAL A 32 -3.27 3.86 26.34
CA VAL A 32 -2.03 4.35 26.96
C VAL A 32 -0.90 3.35 26.78
N PHE A 33 0.33 3.84 26.63
CA PHE A 33 1.54 3.01 26.70
C PHE A 33 2.04 2.89 28.14
N PRO A 34 2.43 1.70 28.62
CA PRO A 34 3.06 1.55 29.94
C PRO A 34 4.47 2.18 29.92
N PRO A 35 4.72 3.34 30.57
CA PRO A 35 5.91 4.16 30.26
C PRO A 35 7.25 3.47 30.57
N ASN A 36 7.33 2.76 31.70
CA ASN A 36 8.56 2.07 32.11
C ASN A 36 8.91 0.93 31.15
N GLU A 37 7.88 0.18 30.73
CA GLU A 37 8.07 -0.96 29.84
C GLU A 37 8.39 -0.50 28.41
N SER A 38 7.74 0.57 27.94
CA SER A 38 8.05 1.18 26.66
C SER A 38 9.48 1.75 26.61
N ARG A 39 9.95 2.38 27.70
CA ARG A 39 11.34 2.86 27.79
C ARG A 39 12.34 1.71 27.78
N ARG A 40 12.11 0.67 28.59
CA ARG A 40 12.93 -0.56 28.61
C ARG A 40 13.06 -1.17 27.23
N LEU A 41 11.93 -1.31 26.52
CA LEU A 41 11.93 -1.91 25.19
C LEU A 41 12.69 -1.03 24.18
N CYS A 42 12.49 0.29 24.22
CA CYS A 42 13.20 1.23 23.37
C CYS A 42 14.73 1.15 23.56
N GLU A 43 15.20 1.09 24.81
CA GLU A 43 16.62 0.94 25.14
C GLU A 43 17.19 -0.36 24.57
N GLN A 44 16.51 -1.49 24.79
CA GLN A 44 16.96 -2.80 24.28
C GLN A 44 16.99 -2.88 22.75
N MET A 45 16.05 -2.21 22.09
CA MET A 45 16.03 -2.09 20.63
C MET A 45 17.22 -1.26 20.15
N ASN A 46 17.49 -0.09 20.75
CA ASN A 46 18.64 0.74 20.39
C ASN A 46 19.97 -0.01 20.60
N GLU A 47 20.15 -0.67 21.74
CA GLU A 47 21.34 -1.49 22.02
C GLU A 47 21.53 -2.60 20.97
N LEU A 48 20.45 -3.28 20.56
CA LEU A 48 20.53 -4.28 19.51
C LEU A 48 20.91 -3.66 18.16
N ALA A 49 20.28 -2.54 17.78
CA ALA A 49 20.57 -1.85 16.53
C ALA A 49 22.03 -1.39 16.46
N GLU A 50 22.58 -0.83 17.54
CA GLU A 50 23.99 -0.43 17.64
C GLU A 50 24.95 -1.62 17.55
N SER A 51 24.55 -2.77 18.09
CA SER A 51 25.36 -3.99 17.99
C SER A 51 25.44 -4.56 16.57
N ILE A 52 24.50 -4.21 15.66
CA ILE A 52 24.50 -4.69 14.27
C ILE A 52 25.31 -3.73 13.39
N GLN A 53 26.33 -4.27 12.71
CA GLN A 53 27.14 -3.49 11.77
C GLN A 53 26.27 -2.90 10.66
N GLU A 54 26.57 -1.67 10.25
CA GLU A 54 25.92 -1.06 9.10
C GLU A 54 26.31 -1.79 7.81
N ILE A 55 25.32 -2.31 7.08
CA ILE A 55 25.50 -3.00 5.80
C ILE A 55 24.66 -2.24 4.76
N SER A 56 25.30 -1.33 4.04
CA SER A 56 24.65 -0.51 3.02
C SER A 56 24.30 -1.29 1.75
N HIS A 57 25.08 -2.33 1.43
CA HIS A 57 24.95 -3.08 0.19
C HIS A 57 25.09 -4.61 0.41
N PRO A 58 24.06 -5.28 0.94
CA PRO A 58 24.13 -6.69 1.34
C PRO A 58 24.40 -7.62 0.15
N GLN A 59 25.37 -8.52 0.24
CA GLN A 59 25.79 -9.39 -0.88
C GLN A 59 25.07 -10.74 -0.92
N ASN A 60 24.36 -11.08 0.15
CA ASN A 60 23.70 -12.38 0.34
C ASN A 60 22.51 -12.22 1.30
N GLU A 61 21.74 -13.30 1.47
CA GLU A 61 20.55 -13.31 2.33
C GLU A 61 20.86 -13.01 3.81
N ASP A 62 21.95 -13.54 4.35
CA ASP A 62 22.33 -13.31 5.75
C ASP A 62 22.60 -11.82 6.02
N GLU A 63 23.37 -11.17 5.14
CA GLU A 63 23.65 -9.74 5.20
C GLU A 63 22.39 -8.89 4.99
N LEU A 64 21.50 -9.33 4.10
CA LEU A 64 20.21 -8.67 3.85
C LEU A 64 19.34 -8.71 5.10
N PHE A 65 19.21 -9.87 5.74
CA PHE A 65 18.44 -10.01 6.97
C PHE A 65 19.02 -9.19 8.12
N LEU A 66 20.35 -9.12 8.26
CA LEU A 66 20.98 -8.28 9.28
C LEU A 66 20.75 -6.79 9.02
N SER A 67 20.93 -6.35 7.76
CA SER A 67 20.67 -4.96 7.36
C SER A 67 19.21 -4.56 7.63
N GLU A 68 18.27 -5.44 7.31
CA GLU A 68 16.84 -5.19 7.54
C GLU A 68 16.46 -5.25 9.03
N ALA A 69 16.99 -6.20 9.79
CA ALA A 69 16.76 -6.28 11.24
C ALA A 69 17.23 -4.99 11.93
N LYS A 70 18.39 -4.46 11.55
CA LYS A 70 18.89 -3.18 12.08
C LYS A 70 17.94 -2.03 11.74
N ARG A 71 17.51 -1.91 10.48
CA ARG A 71 16.58 -0.86 10.03
C ARG A 71 15.26 -0.92 10.79
N ARG A 72 14.65 -2.10 10.86
CA ARG A 72 13.39 -2.32 11.59
C ARG A 72 13.55 -1.92 13.06
N ILE A 73 14.49 -2.52 13.77
CA ILE A 73 14.65 -2.28 15.21
C ILE A 73 14.95 -0.81 15.53
N ARG A 74 15.81 -0.16 14.73
CA ARG A 74 16.11 1.28 14.91
C ARG A 74 14.88 2.16 14.65
N GLY A 75 14.16 1.91 13.56
CA GLY A 75 12.97 2.69 13.21
C GLY A 75 11.84 2.55 14.23
N GLU A 76 11.61 1.32 14.70
CA GLU A 76 10.57 1.01 15.70
C GLU A 76 10.90 1.64 17.06
N ALA A 77 12.18 1.61 17.46
CA ALA A 77 12.65 2.27 18.67
C ALA A 77 12.43 3.78 18.60
N ALA A 78 12.83 4.42 17.49
CA ALA A 78 12.60 5.84 17.28
C ALA A 78 11.10 6.16 17.36
N TYR A 79 10.28 5.41 16.63
CA TYR A 79 8.83 5.61 16.62
C TYR A 79 8.20 5.48 18.01
N LEU A 80 8.63 4.49 18.80
CA LEU A 80 8.20 4.30 20.18
C LEU A 80 8.67 5.44 21.08
N ALA A 81 9.95 5.83 21.03
CA ALA A 81 10.53 6.90 21.85
C ALA A 81 9.76 8.20 21.69
N HIS A 82 9.50 8.60 20.45
CA HIS A 82 8.80 9.84 20.17
C HIS A 82 7.35 9.84 20.67
N ARG A 83 6.65 8.70 20.58
CA ARG A 83 5.32 8.57 21.17
C ARG A 83 5.33 8.72 22.70
N LEU A 84 6.46 8.45 23.37
CA LEU A 84 6.62 8.67 24.81
C LEU A 84 6.96 10.12 25.15
N GLU A 85 7.66 10.83 24.26
CA GLU A 85 8.10 12.22 24.46
C GLU A 85 7.00 13.25 24.16
N GLY A 86 5.96 12.88 23.41
CA GLY A 86 4.80 13.74 23.15
C GLY A 86 5.09 14.94 22.24
N LYS A 87 6.24 14.96 21.55
CA LYS A 87 6.59 15.96 20.54
C LYS A 87 6.08 15.54 19.17
N THR A 88 6.18 16.43 18.17
CA THR A 88 6.04 16.05 16.76
C THR A 88 7.43 15.98 16.11
N TYR A 89 7.61 15.04 15.20
CA TYR A 89 8.80 14.94 14.38
C TYR A 89 8.76 16.09 13.38
N ASP A 90 9.90 16.75 13.19
CA ASP A 90 10.08 17.59 12.02
C ASP A 90 9.90 16.77 10.73
N PHE A 91 9.61 17.48 9.64
CA PHE A 91 9.30 16.87 8.35
C PHE A 91 10.36 15.87 7.89
N ASP A 92 11.64 16.21 8.01
CA ASP A 92 12.75 15.39 7.51
C ASP A 92 12.95 14.14 8.38
N SER A 93 12.80 14.27 9.69
CA SER A 93 12.82 13.14 10.64
C SER A 93 11.74 12.10 10.32
N VAL A 94 10.51 12.54 9.97
CA VAL A 94 9.45 11.60 9.54
C VAL A 94 9.84 10.84 8.28
N LEU A 95 10.37 11.56 7.27
CA LEU A 95 10.81 10.93 6.02
C LEU A 95 11.92 9.90 6.27
N GLU A 96 12.90 10.24 7.10
CA GLU A 96 14.02 9.34 7.41
C GLU A 96 13.54 8.07 8.10
N ILE A 97 12.71 8.20 9.14
CA ILE A 97 12.23 7.06 9.93
C ILE A 97 11.41 6.11 9.06
N LEU A 98 10.49 6.65 8.25
CA LEU A 98 9.63 5.85 7.37
C LEU A 98 10.34 5.40 6.09
N GLY A 99 11.59 5.80 5.89
CA GLY A 99 12.37 5.45 4.70
C GLY A 99 11.79 6.02 3.41
N ILE A 100 11.17 7.20 3.46
CA ILE A 100 10.58 7.90 2.32
C ILE A 100 11.70 8.62 1.56
N PRO A 101 12.01 8.24 0.32
CA PRO A 101 13.06 8.88 -0.45
C PRO A 101 12.71 10.33 -0.78
N ARG A 102 13.64 11.26 -0.55
CA ARG A 102 13.43 12.68 -0.88
C ARG A 102 13.10 12.91 -2.36
N GLU A 103 13.70 12.10 -3.23
CA GLU A 103 13.40 12.07 -4.67
C GLU A 103 11.91 11.85 -4.99
N ASP A 104 11.20 11.04 -4.20
CA ASP A 104 9.77 10.77 -4.43
C ASP A 104 8.93 12.02 -4.10
N VAL A 105 9.31 12.73 -3.05
CA VAL A 105 8.70 13.99 -2.61
C VAL A 105 8.97 15.11 -3.62
N ASP A 106 10.23 15.29 -4.01
CA ASP A 106 10.65 16.33 -4.96
C ASP A 106 10.05 16.10 -6.36
N ALA A 107 9.76 14.85 -6.73
CA ALA A 107 9.14 14.49 -8.00
C ALA A 107 7.63 14.79 -8.08
N LEU A 108 6.95 15.11 -6.97
CA LEU A 108 5.50 15.35 -6.96
C LEU A 108 5.10 16.53 -7.86
N LYS A 109 5.70 17.70 -7.67
CA LYS A 109 5.38 18.91 -8.44
C LYS A 109 5.62 18.74 -9.95
N PRO A 110 6.81 18.29 -10.40
CA PRO A 110 7.04 18.05 -11.83
C PRO A 110 6.08 17.02 -12.42
N TRP A 111 5.74 15.97 -11.66
CA TRP A 111 4.80 14.96 -12.12
C TRP A 111 3.39 15.54 -12.31
N LEU A 112 2.88 16.29 -11.34
CA LEU A 112 1.56 16.94 -11.42
C LEU A 112 1.48 17.86 -12.64
N ARG A 113 2.47 18.74 -12.81
CA ARG A 113 2.51 19.67 -13.94
C ARG A 113 2.48 18.93 -15.30
N ARG A 114 3.24 17.84 -15.45
CA ARG A 114 3.27 17.04 -16.68
C ARG A 114 1.98 16.26 -16.95
N ASN A 115 1.23 15.89 -15.91
CA ASN A 115 0.06 15.02 -16.04
C ASN A 115 -1.28 15.78 -16.01
N LYS A 116 -1.30 17.07 -15.69
CA LYS A 116 -2.53 17.86 -15.55
C LYS A 116 -3.47 17.74 -16.75
N ASN A 117 -2.97 18.00 -17.96
CA ASN A 117 -3.79 17.93 -19.19
C ASN A 117 -4.26 16.51 -19.50
N LYS A 118 -3.41 15.50 -19.25
CA LYS A 118 -3.78 14.09 -19.42
C LYS A 118 -4.93 13.71 -18.48
N THR A 119 -4.88 14.18 -17.23
CA THR A 119 -5.93 13.94 -16.25
C THR A 119 -7.22 14.67 -16.62
N MET A 120 -7.16 15.93 -17.09
CA MET A 120 -8.35 16.63 -17.59
C MET A 120 -9.02 15.85 -18.73
N GLY A 121 -8.25 15.34 -19.70
CA GLY A 121 -8.81 14.50 -20.76
C GLY A 121 -9.41 13.19 -20.27
N ALA A 122 -8.88 12.59 -19.19
CA ALA A 122 -9.48 11.41 -18.55
C ALA A 122 -10.82 11.75 -17.89
N VAL A 123 -10.91 12.90 -17.19
CA VAL A 123 -12.16 13.41 -16.62
C VAL A 123 -13.21 13.61 -17.70
N GLU A 124 -12.87 14.25 -18.82
CA GLU A 124 -13.80 14.49 -19.94
C GLU A 124 -14.29 13.18 -20.58
N ARG A 125 -13.40 12.18 -20.75
CA ARG A 125 -13.77 10.86 -21.27
C ARG A 125 -14.73 10.12 -20.34
N LEU A 126 -14.44 10.08 -19.04
CA LEU A 126 -15.34 9.47 -18.06
C LEU A 126 -16.67 10.21 -17.99
N TYR A 127 -16.64 11.55 -17.99
CA TYR A 127 -17.86 12.38 -18.01
C TYR A 127 -18.77 12.07 -19.21
N SER A 128 -18.15 11.80 -20.37
CA SER A 128 -18.86 11.48 -21.61
C SER A 128 -19.24 9.99 -21.74
N SER A 129 -18.89 9.15 -20.76
CA SER A 129 -19.16 7.71 -20.81
C SER A 129 -20.63 7.40 -20.52
N LYS A 130 -21.11 6.27 -21.04
CA LYS A 130 -22.52 5.85 -20.93
C LYS A 130 -22.98 5.62 -19.49
N GLU A 131 -22.07 5.25 -18.57
CA GLU A 131 -22.42 4.94 -17.17
C GLU A 131 -22.94 6.16 -16.39
N ILE A 132 -22.48 7.39 -16.69
CA ILE A 132 -23.03 8.60 -16.04
C ILE A 132 -24.47 8.88 -16.51
N GLY A 133 -24.85 8.41 -17.70
CA GLY A 133 -26.21 8.51 -18.21
C GLY A 133 -27.21 7.56 -17.52
N SER A 134 -26.73 6.54 -16.80
CA SER A 134 -27.54 5.61 -16.01
C SER A 134 -27.24 5.79 -14.52
N TYR A 135 -28.17 6.38 -13.77
CA TYR A 135 -27.98 6.71 -12.35
C TYR A 135 -27.66 5.45 -11.52
N GLU A 136 -26.39 5.27 -11.13
CA GLU A 136 -25.98 4.19 -10.23
C GLU A 136 -26.12 4.63 -8.77
N LEU A 137 -27.08 4.05 -8.06
CA LEU A 137 -27.29 4.33 -6.65
C LEU A 137 -26.53 3.34 -5.77
N LEU A 138 -26.04 3.80 -4.62
CA LEU A 138 -25.60 2.87 -3.58
C LEU A 138 -26.79 1.98 -3.16
N PRO A 139 -26.55 0.67 -2.95
CA PRO A 139 -27.60 -0.22 -2.48
C PRO A 139 -28.15 0.26 -1.12
N ARG A 140 -29.47 0.23 -0.95
CA ARG A 140 -30.14 0.59 0.31
C ARG A 140 -30.00 -0.52 1.34
N MET A 141 -28.80 -0.62 1.92
CA MET A 141 -28.43 -1.66 2.88
C MET A 141 -29.18 -1.55 4.23
N ASP A 142 -29.85 -0.42 4.47
CA ASP A 142 -30.76 -0.19 5.60
C ASP A 142 -32.09 -0.97 5.47
N ILE A 143 -32.46 -1.39 4.26
CA ILE A 143 -33.67 -2.19 4.02
C ILE A 143 -33.30 -3.68 4.02
N PRO A 144 -33.81 -4.50 4.97
CA PRO A 144 -33.36 -5.90 5.13
C PRO A 144 -33.50 -6.79 3.90
N SER A 145 -34.58 -6.64 3.12
CA SER A 145 -34.80 -7.41 1.89
C SER A 145 -33.77 -7.07 0.81
N ILE A 146 -33.49 -5.77 0.62
CA ILE A 146 -32.50 -5.27 -0.35
C ILE A 146 -31.10 -5.69 0.08
N ARG A 147 -30.78 -5.56 1.37
CA ARG A 147 -29.52 -6.02 1.94
C ARG A 147 -29.27 -7.49 1.62
N ARG A 148 -30.23 -8.37 1.96
CA ARG A 148 -30.11 -9.81 1.71
C ARG A 148 -29.93 -10.13 0.23
N GLN A 149 -30.74 -9.52 -0.64
CA GLN A 149 -30.61 -9.72 -2.09
C GLN A 149 -29.25 -9.27 -2.61
N THR A 150 -28.75 -8.13 -2.13
CA THR A 150 -27.44 -7.59 -2.56
C THR A 150 -26.30 -8.47 -2.06
N GLU A 151 -26.35 -8.93 -0.81
CA GLU A 151 -25.38 -9.87 -0.25
C GLU A 151 -25.38 -11.22 -1.00
N GLU A 152 -26.55 -11.74 -1.39
CA GLU A 152 -26.68 -12.98 -2.18
C GLU A 152 -26.07 -12.81 -3.58
N VAL A 153 -26.37 -11.70 -4.27
CA VAL A 153 -25.77 -11.38 -5.58
C VAL A 153 -24.26 -11.20 -5.47
N ALA A 154 -23.80 -10.48 -4.45
CA ALA A 154 -22.39 -10.25 -4.17
C ALA A 154 -21.65 -11.57 -3.90
N ALA A 155 -22.18 -12.42 -3.01
CA ALA A 155 -21.59 -13.71 -2.68
C ALA A 155 -21.43 -14.60 -3.92
N ALA A 156 -22.44 -14.67 -4.78
CA ALA A 156 -22.38 -15.46 -6.02
C ALA A 156 -21.26 -14.97 -6.96
N HIS A 157 -21.11 -13.65 -7.12
CA HIS A 157 -20.05 -13.08 -7.97
C HIS A 157 -18.67 -13.26 -7.35
N ILE A 158 -18.54 -13.01 -6.04
CA ILE A 158 -17.29 -13.25 -5.30
C ILE A 158 -16.85 -14.70 -5.48
N GLN A 159 -17.71 -15.68 -5.24
CA GLN A 159 -17.38 -17.10 -5.40
C GLN A 159 -16.95 -17.45 -6.84
N ASN A 160 -17.67 -16.93 -7.84
CA ASN A 160 -17.33 -17.15 -9.24
C ASN A 160 -15.95 -16.57 -9.59
N TYR A 161 -15.72 -15.29 -9.23
CA TYR A 161 -14.45 -14.60 -9.45
C TYR A 161 -13.30 -15.29 -8.72
N HIS A 162 -13.49 -15.61 -7.44
CA HIS A 162 -12.49 -16.28 -6.62
C HIS A 162 -11.99 -17.57 -7.27
N LYS A 163 -12.93 -18.41 -7.71
CA LYS A 163 -12.62 -19.69 -8.36
C LYS A 163 -11.87 -19.50 -9.68
N ILE A 164 -12.37 -18.61 -10.54
CA ILE A 164 -11.81 -18.41 -11.89
C ILE A 164 -10.44 -17.74 -11.81
N LEU A 165 -10.32 -16.67 -11.03
CA LEU A 165 -9.07 -15.94 -10.83
C LEU A 165 -8.04 -16.81 -10.11
N GLY A 166 -8.44 -17.58 -9.08
CA GLY A 166 -7.54 -18.52 -8.41
C GLY A 166 -6.94 -19.54 -9.38
N GLY A 167 -7.76 -20.16 -10.24
CA GLY A 167 -7.23 -21.08 -11.26
C GLY A 167 -6.38 -20.41 -12.33
N PHE A 168 -6.73 -19.19 -12.74
CA PHE A 168 -5.92 -18.43 -13.67
C PHE A 168 -4.55 -18.08 -13.08
N LEU A 169 -4.51 -17.56 -11.85
CA LEU A 169 -3.27 -17.13 -11.20
C LEU A 169 -2.36 -18.30 -10.82
N GLU A 170 -2.92 -19.47 -10.52
CA GLU A 170 -2.15 -20.72 -10.32
C GLU A 170 -1.38 -21.11 -11.59
N THR A 171 -1.94 -20.88 -12.78
CA THR A 171 -1.24 -21.15 -14.04
C THR A 171 -0.18 -20.10 -14.37
N LEU A 172 -0.38 -18.86 -13.93
CA LEU A 172 0.53 -17.75 -14.22
C LEU A 172 1.69 -17.64 -13.23
N THR A 173 1.45 -18.04 -11.99
CA THR A 173 2.36 -17.79 -10.87
C THR A 173 2.35 -18.99 -9.93
N LYS A 174 3.51 -19.35 -9.37
CA LYS A 174 3.59 -20.41 -8.35
C LYS A 174 2.88 -20.06 -7.04
N VAL A 175 2.50 -18.79 -6.86
CA VAL A 175 1.88 -18.26 -5.65
C VAL A 175 0.35 -18.15 -5.75
N GLY A 176 -0.21 -18.29 -6.95
CA GLY A 176 -1.66 -18.20 -7.18
C GLY A 176 -2.45 -19.33 -6.51
N MET A 177 -1.81 -20.46 -6.20
CA MET A 177 -2.43 -21.57 -5.47
C MET A 177 -2.98 -21.12 -4.10
N TYR A 178 -2.25 -20.24 -3.40
CA TYR A 178 -2.64 -19.72 -2.09
C TYR A 178 -3.91 -18.86 -2.14
N LEU A 179 -4.31 -18.36 -3.31
CA LEU A 179 -5.55 -17.61 -3.42
C LEU A 179 -6.75 -18.50 -3.10
N ARG A 180 -6.69 -19.79 -3.46
CA ARG A 180 -7.76 -20.76 -3.16
C ARG A 180 -7.86 -21.16 -1.69
N ASP A 181 -6.81 -20.90 -0.91
CA ASP A 181 -6.80 -21.18 0.53
C ASP A 181 -7.49 -20.05 1.32
N ILE A 182 -7.83 -18.95 0.65
CA ILE A 182 -8.53 -17.80 1.24
C ILE A 182 -10.04 -17.96 1.06
N ASP A 183 -10.78 -17.81 2.15
CA ASP A 183 -12.24 -17.69 2.08
C ASP A 183 -12.62 -16.27 1.68
N ALA A 184 -13.23 -16.08 0.51
CA ALA A 184 -13.67 -14.77 0.04
C ALA A 184 -15.18 -14.59 0.24
N GLN A 185 -15.57 -13.55 0.97
CA GLN A 185 -16.97 -13.31 1.37
C GLN A 185 -17.34 -11.83 1.26
N PRO A 186 -18.63 -11.52 1.02
CA PRO A 186 -19.11 -10.15 1.10
C PRO A 186 -19.06 -9.63 2.54
N THR A 187 -18.82 -8.32 2.71
CA THR A 187 -19.00 -7.61 3.97
C THR A 187 -19.83 -6.34 3.80
N THR A 188 -20.51 -5.93 4.86
CA THR A 188 -21.23 -4.65 4.92
C THR A 188 -20.39 -3.52 5.49
N GLU A 189 -19.16 -3.81 5.91
CA GLU A 189 -18.18 -2.77 6.24
C GLU A 189 -17.94 -1.87 5.03
N GLU A 190 -17.68 -0.58 5.28
CA GLU A 190 -17.48 0.40 4.20
C GLU A 190 -16.30 0.00 3.31
N ARG A 191 -15.21 -0.49 3.92
CA ARG A 191 -13.99 -0.90 3.24
C ARG A 191 -13.87 -2.42 3.15
N SER A 192 -13.33 -2.89 2.03
CA SER A 192 -12.82 -4.25 1.90
C SER A 192 -11.56 -4.42 2.73
N TYR A 193 -11.28 -5.63 3.21
CA TYR A 193 -10.07 -5.93 3.98
C TYR A 193 -9.78 -7.43 3.99
N PHE A 194 -8.55 -7.78 4.34
CA PHE A 194 -8.18 -9.16 4.67
C PHE A 194 -8.13 -9.38 6.19
N SER A 195 -8.99 -10.26 6.71
CA SER A 195 -8.98 -10.69 8.12
C SER A 195 -7.91 -11.77 8.34
N HIS A 196 -6.80 -11.38 8.96
CA HIS A 196 -5.71 -12.30 9.26
C HIS A 196 -6.08 -13.41 10.25
N LEU A 197 -7.04 -13.15 11.16
CA LEU A 197 -7.46 -14.12 12.17
C LEU A 197 -8.30 -15.24 11.56
N GLU A 198 -9.10 -14.91 10.56
CA GLU A 198 -10.05 -15.83 9.93
C GLU A 198 -9.56 -16.35 8.58
N ASN A 199 -8.40 -15.88 8.11
CA ASN A 199 -7.91 -16.09 6.75
C ASN A 199 -8.96 -15.76 5.68
N ARG A 200 -9.70 -14.65 5.90
CA ARG A 200 -10.87 -14.27 5.11
C ARG A 200 -10.63 -12.98 4.34
N LEU A 201 -10.87 -13.01 3.04
CA LEU A 201 -10.97 -11.83 2.18
C LEU A 201 -12.40 -11.29 2.24
N ALA A 202 -12.61 -10.21 2.99
CA ALA A 202 -13.90 -9.56 3.13
C ALA A 202 -14.01 -8.43 2.09
N LEU A 203 -14.91 -8.58 1.11
CA LEU A 203 -15.11 -7.60 0.04
C LEU A 203 -16.36 -6.77 0.30
N SER A 204 -16.20 -5.46 0.45
CA SER A 204 -17.29 -4.52 0.75
C SER A 204 -18.32 -4.54 -0.37
N VAL A 205 -19.55 -4.91 -0.04
CA VAL A 205 -20.69 -4.88 -0.96
C VAL A 205 -20.87 -3.48 -1.53
N LEU A 206 -20.63 -2.43 -0.72
CA LEU A 206 -20.77 -1.04 -1.15
C LEU A 206 -19.69 -0.61 -2.17
N ALA A 207 -18.54 -1.27 -2.19
CA ALA A 207 -17.45 -0.94 -3.08
C ALA A 207 -17.70 -1.38 -4.53
N PHE A 208 -18.43 -2.48 -4.74
CA PHE A 208 -18.62 -3.06 -6.08
C PHE A 208 -20.07 -3.38 -6.43
N CYS A 209 -21.05 -3.17 -5.55
CA CYS A 209 -22.47 -3.29 -5.89
C CYS A 209 -23.12 -1.91 -6.06
N PHE A 210 -24.12 -1.86 -6.94
CA PHE A 210 -24.99 -0.69 -7.12
C PHE A 210 -26.42 -1.12 -7.43
N SER A 211 -27.37 -0.23 -7.21
CA SER A 211 -28.77 -0.43 -7.58
C SER A 211 -29.10 0.41 -8.81
N THR A 212 -29.85 -0.17 -9.73
CA THR A 212 -30.52 0.59 -10.81
C THR A 212 -31.68 1.40 -10.26
N GLU A 213 -32.24 2.31 -11.07
CA GLU A 213 -33.47 3.06 -10.72
C GLU A 213 -34.65 2.13 -10.36
N GLU A 214 -34.70 0.94 -10.97
CA GLU A 214 -35.69 -0.11 -10.70
C GLU A 214 -35.43 -0.87 -9.38
N GLY A 215 -34.36 -0.54 -8.65
CA GLY A 215 -33.98 -1.19 -7.39
C GLY A 215 -33.27 -2.54 -7.57
N ILE A 216 -32.80 -2.87 -8.78
CA ILE A 216 -32.11 -4.13 -9.05
C ILE A 216 -30.63 -3.99 -8.69
N SER A 217 -30.14 -4.86 -7.81
CA SER A 217 -28.71 -4.92 -7.45
C SER A 217 -27.88 -5.51 -8.60
N LYS A 218 -26.84 -4.78 -8.99
CA LYS A 218 -25.86 -5.12 -10.04
C LYS A 218 -24.42 -4.99 -9.51
N ILE A 219 -23.49 -5.54 -10.26
CA ILE A 219 -22.06 -5.59 -9.93
C ILE A 219 -21.25 -4.69 -10.86
N ARG A 220 -20.39 -3.87 -10.28
CA ARG A 220 -19.30 -3.17 -10.96
C ARG A 220 -18.12 -4.13 -11.07
N GLU A 221 -18.05 -4.83 -12.21
CA GLU A 221 -16.98 -5.81 -12.47
C GLU A 221 -15.59 -5.19 -12.35
N LYS A 222 -15.44 -3.93 -12.76
CA LYS A 222 -14.19 -3.19 -12.70
C LYS A 222 -13.66 -3.10 -11.26
N ASP A 223 -14.52 -2.79 -10.31
CA ASP A 223 -14.15 -2.62 -8.90
C ASP A 223 -13.90 -3.97 -8.25
N LEU A 224 -14.68 -5.00 -8.61
CA LEU A 224 -14.43 -6.36 -8.12
C LEU A 224 -13.06 -6.89 -8.58
N VAL A 225 -12.69 -6.69 -9.86
CA VAL A 225 -11.34 -7.05 -10.36
C VAL A 225 -10.25 -6.31 -9.60
N ARG A 226 -10.40 -4.98 -9.42
CA ARG A 226 -9.41 -4.17 -8.69
C ARG A 226 -9.25 -4.66 -7.25
N LEU A 227 -10.35 -4.90 -6.54
CA LEU A 227 -10.34 -5.42 -5.18
C LEU A 227 -9.63 -6.78 -5.07
N TYR A 228 -9.83 -7.69 -6.03
CA TYR A 228 -9.09 -8.95 -6.05
C TYR A 228 -7.58 -8.76 -6.24
N GLY A 229 -7.16 -7.80 -7.07
CA GLY A 229 -5.75 -7.47 -7.22
C GLY A 229 -5.18 -6.81 -5.96
N HIS A 230 -5.91 -5.86 -5.36
CA HIS A 230 -5.46 -5.08 -4.21
C HIS A 230 -5.48 -5.91 -2.91
N GLU A 231 -6.67 -6.33 -2.47
CA GLU A 231 -6.86 -7.05 -1.22
C GLU A 231 -6.48 -8.53 -1.36
N GLY A 232 -6.93 -9.17 -2.45
CA GLY A 232 -6.70 -10.60 -2.67
C GLY A 232 -5.22 -10.91 -2.92
N MET A 233 -4.61 -10.29 -3.92
CA MET A 233 -3.20 -10.54 -4.24
C MET A 233 -2.25 -9.70 -3.40
N GLY A 234 -2.46 -8.38 -3.33
CA GLY A 234 -1.59 -7.45 -2.62
C GLY A 234 -1.40 -7.78 -1.15
N HIS A 235 -2.49 -7.80 -0.39
CA HIS A 235 -2.45 -8.00 1.06
C HIS A 235 -2.58 -9.47 1.47
N SER A 236 -3.60 -10.19 0.95
CA SER A 236 -3.90 -11.54 1.44
C SER A 236 -2.82 -12.55 1.08
N LEU A 237 -2.42 -12.62 -0.21
CA LEU A 237 -1.32 -13.51 -0.61
C LEU A 237 -0.01 -13.10 0.07
N ASN A 238 0.29 -11.80 0.15
CA ASN A 238 1.51 -11.35 0.83
C ASN A 238 1.57 -11.86 2.26
N ARG A 239 0.47 -11.73 3.02
CA ARG A 239 0.39 -12.24 4.39
C ARG A 239 0.56 -13.74 4.47
N ILE A 240 -0.21 -14.51 3.71
CA ILE A 240 -0.22 -16.00 3.80
C ILE A 240 1.15 -16.57 3.43
N ILE A 241 1.74 -16.08 2.33
CA ILE A 241 3.05 -16.54 1.86
C ILE A 241 4.13 -16.14 2.87
N THR A 242 4.06 -14.93 3.42
CA THR A 242 4.98 -14.48 4.47
C THR A 242 4.94 -15.41 5.69
N LEU A 243 3.75 -15.70 6.21
CA LEU A 243 3.60 -16.52 7.41
C LEU A 243 4.03 -17.98 7.19
N SER A 244 3.74 -18.54 6.00
CA SER A 244 4.14 -19.90 5.61
C SER A 244 5.61 -20.04 5.20
N SER A 245 6.30 -18.92 4.93
CA SER A 245 7.72 -18.94 4.55
C SER A 245 8.67 -19.32 5.70
N SER A 246 9.91 -19.65 5.34
CA SER A 246 11.03 -19.84 6.28
C SER A 246 11.72 -18.53 6.68
N LEU A 247 11.13 -17.36 6.39
CA LEU A 247 11.71 -16.09 6.78
C LEU A 247 11.83 -15.97 8.30
N PRO A 248 12.85 -15.25 8.82
CA PRO A 248 12.92 -14.90 10.22
C PRO A 248 11.68 -14.18 10.74
N GLU A 249 11.36 -14.38 12.04
CA GLU A 249 10.12 -13.88 12.66
C GLU A 249 9.95 -12.35 12.52
N PHE A 250 11.03 -11.58 12.60
CA PHE A 250 10.95 -10.12 12.48
C PHE A 250 10.43 -9.65 11.10
N LEU A 251 10.55 -10.46 10.05
CA LEU A 251 10.00 -10.21 8.71
C LEU A 251 8.56 -10.70 8.54
N LYS A 252 7.99 -11.35 9.57
CA LYS A 252 6.60 -11.80 9.60
C LYS A 252 5.69 -10.84 10.39
N ILE A 253 6.28 -9.77 10.92
CA ILE A 253 5.61 -8.72 11.69
C ILE A 253 5.53 -7.46 10.83
N ASP A 254 4.30 -7.08 10.51
CA ASP A 254 3.91 -5.83 9.88
C ASP A 254 4.08 -4.63 10.83
N SER A 255 4.25 -3.43 10.27
CA SER A 255 4.44 -2.19 11.04
C SER A 255 4.27 -0.95 10.17
N ASP A 256 4.21 0.23 10.79
CA ASP A 256 4.20 1.53 10.08
C ASP A 256 5.39 1.69 9.10
N LEU A 257 6.52 1.03 9.37
CA LEU A 257 7.72 1.05 8.52
C LEU A 257 7.60 0.19 7.25
N THR A 258 6.67 -0.75 7.21
CA THR A 258 6.49 -1.68 6.08
C THR A 258 5.29 -1.34 5.20
N ILE A 259 4.34 -0.55 5.70
CA ILE A 259 3.10 -0.16 5.00
C ILE A 259 3.37 0.34 3.58
N SER A 260 4.38 1.20 3.37
CA SER A 260 4.72 1.67 2.02
C SER A 260 4.98 0.55 1.02
N SER A 261 5.67 -0.51 1.43
CA SER A 261 5.94 -1.65 0.58
C SER A 261 4.68 -2.47 0.33
N GLU A 262 3.88 -2.69 1.37
CA GLU A 262 2.64 -3.47 1.32
C GLU A 262 1.61 -2.82 0.39
N GLU A 263 1.48 -1.50 0.47
CA GLU A 263 0.52 -0.72 -0.31
C GLU A 263 0.98 -0.54 -1.76
N SER A 264 2.29 -0.32 -1.96
CA SER A 264 2.90 -0.34 -3.30
C SER A 264 2.70 -1.70 -3.99
N LEU A 265 2.73 -2.80 -3.22
CA LEU A 265 2.46 -4.16 -3.67
C LEU A 265 0.99 -4.36 -4.05
N ALA A 266 0.07 -3.91 -3.19
CA ALA A 266 -1.36 -3.98 -3.47
C ALA A 266 -1.75 -3.18 -4.72
N GLN A 267 -1.28 -1.94 -4.83
CA GLN A 267 -1.47 -1.12 -6.03
C GLN A 267 -0.83 -1.74 -7.28
N PHE A 268 0.31 -2.43 -7.14
CA PHE A 268 0.92 -3.15 -8.26
C PHE A 268 0.01 -4.27 -8.77
N TYR A 269 -0.52 -5.12 -7.88
CA TYR A 269 -1.36 -6.24 -8.27
C TYR A 269 -2.77 -5.84 -8.69
N GLU A 270 -3.33 -4.77 -8.12
CA GLU A 270 -4.55 -4.13 -8.60
C GLU A 270 -4.48 -3.82 -10.10
N ARG A 271 -3.37 -3.21 -10.54
CA ARG A 271 -3.14 -2.92 -11.96
C ARG A 271 -2.77 -4.16 -12.75
N ARG A 272 -1.92 -5.03 -12.18
CA ARG A 272 -1.38 -6.18 -12.89
C ARG A 272 -2.46 -7.19 -13.26
N LEU A 273 -3.42 -7.42 -12.37
CA LEU A 273 -4.52 -8.35 -12.63
C LEU A 273 -5.33 -7.93 -13.86
N LEU A 274 -5.60 -6.62 -14.02
CA LEU A 274 -6.29 -6.12 -15.20
C LEU A 274 -5.46 -6.30 -16.49
N GLU A 275 -4.14 -6.06 -16.44
CA GLU A 275 -3.24 -6.34 -17.57
C GLU A 275 -3.19 -7.83 -17.94
N ASP A 276 -3.18 -8.71 -16.93
CA ASP A 276 -3.24 -10.15 -17.13
C ASP A 276 -4.55 -10.57 -17.80
N LEU A 277 -5.69 -10.03 -17.33
CA LEU A 277 -7.00 -10.31 -17.94
C LEU A 277 -7.04 -9.83 -19.39
N LYS A 278 -6.49 -8.66 -19.71
CA LYS A 278 -6.43 -8.13 -21.10
C LYS A 278 -5.74 -9.09 -22.06
N GLN A 279 -4.70 -9.78 -21.59
CA GLN A 279 -3.93 -10.73 -22.38
C GLN A 279 -4.61 -12.11 -22.48
N ASN A 280 -5.70 -12.35 -21.74
CA ASN A 280 -6.33 -13.66 -21.61
C ASN A 280 -7.86 -13.63 -21.86
N PRO A 281 -8.31 -13.51 -23.13
CA PRO A 281 -9.73 -13.47 -23.48
C PRO A 281 -10.55 -14.68 -22.99
N GLY A 282 -9.94 -15.86 -22.89
CA GLY A 282 -10.61 -17.06 -22.36
C GLY A 282 -10.97 -16.96 -20.88
N VAL A 283 -10.20 -16.20 -20.09
CA VAL A 283 -10.52 -15.92 -18.68
C VAL A 283 -11.64 -14.88 -18.60
N GLN A 284 -11.58 -13.84 -19.43
CA GLN A 284 -12.66 -12.85 -19.55
C GLN A 284 -14.00 -13.51 -19.90
N GLU A 285 -13.97 -14.56 -20.75
CA GLU A 285 -15.17 -15.32 -21.14
C GLU A 285 -15.76 -16.08 -19.95
N LYS A 286 -14.91 -16.78 -19.18
CA LYS A 286 -15.32 -17.50 -17.97
C LYS A 286 -15.91 -16.56 -16.91
N LEU A 287 -15.35 -15.35 -16.78
CA LEU A 287 -15.87 -14.30 -15.90
C LEU A 287 -17.15 -13.65 -16.42
N GLY A 288 -17.56 -13.92 -17.67
CA GLY A 288 -18.74 -13.31 -18.28
C GLY A 288 -18.56 -11.86 -18.72
N ILE A 289 -17.32 -11.34 -18.73
CA ILE A 289 -17.04 -9.91 -19.01
C ILE A 289 -16.42 -9.64 -20.39
N LYS A 290 -16.07 -10.67 -21.17
CA LYS A 290 -15.40 -10.53 -22.48
C LYS A 290 -16.06 -9.51 -23.42
N HIS A 291 -17.39 -9.48 -23.46
CA HIS A 291 -18.16 -8.59 -24.33
C HIS A 291 -18.06 -7.10 -23.95
N LYS A 292 -17.69 -6.78 -22.70
CA LYS A 292 -17.56 -5.42 -22.16
C LYS A 292 -16.17 -5.10 -21.61
N PHE A 293 -15.20 -6.02 -21.76
CA PHE A 293 -13.88 -5.88 -21.12
C PHE A 293 -13.10 -4.67 -21.62
N GLN A 294 -13.20 -4.32 -22.90
CA GLN A 294 -12.49 -3.15 -23.43
C GLN A 294 -13.00 -1.84 -22.82
N GLU A 295 -14.31 -1.75 -22.55
CA GLU A 295 -14.93 -0.61 -21.87
C GLU A 295 -14.44 -0.54 -20.42
N ILE A 296 -14.54 -1.65 -19.68
CA ILE A 296 -14.00 -1.79 -18.31
C ILE A 296 -12.53 -1.37 -18.26
N TYR A 297 -11.72 -1.86 -19.20
CA TYR A 297 -10.28 -1.59 -19.22
C TYR A 297 -9.99 -0.11 -19.42
N GLN A 298 -10.64 0.54 -20.39
CA GLN A 298 -10.43 1.96 -20.66
C GLN A 298 -10.90 2.82 -19.48
N GLU A 299 -12.03 2.48 -18.89
CA GLU A 299 -12.57 3.19 -17.76
C GLU A 299 -11.65 3.11 -16.53
N VAL A 300 -11.14 1.91 -16.21
CA VAL A 300 -10.17 1.75 -15.11
C VAL A 300 -8.91 2.57 -15.37
N LYS A 301 -8.40 2.64 -16.60
CA LYS A 301 -7.21 3.45 -16.91
C LYS A 301 -7.45 4.95 -16.75
N ASP A 302 -8.64 5.42 -17.07
CA ASP A 302 -9.00 6.83 -16.89
C ASP A 302 -9.24 7.16 -15.41
N ALA A 303 -9.91 6.27 -14.66
CA ALA A 303 -10.07 6.40 -13.21
C ALA A 303 -8.73 6.37 -12.46
N GLU A 304 -7.84 5.41 -12.78
CA GLU A 304 -6.49 5.31 -12.20
C GLU A 304 -5.69 6.58 -12.42
N GLN A 305 -5.80 7.21 -13.60
CA GLN A 305 -5.12 8.47 -13.89
C GLN A 305 -5.63 9.62 -13.01
N ILE A 306 -6.94 9.66 -12.72
CA ILE A 306 -7.56 10.68 -11.88
C ILE A 306 -7.20 10.46 -10.41
N GLU A 307 -7.38 9.25 -9.90
CA GLU A 307 -7.04 8.87 -8.52
C GLU A 307 -5.56 9.17 -8.23
N LYS A 308 -4.65 8.69 -9.08
CA LYS A 308 -3.21 8.94 -8.93
C LYS A 308 -2.85 10.42 -8.97
N TYR A 309 -3.61 11.24 -9.71
CA TYR A 309 -3.40 12.68 -9.75
C TYR A 309 -3.83 13.34 -8.44
N PHE A 310 -5.00 12.97 -7.91
CA PHE A 310 -5.48 13.48 -6.62
C PHE A 310 -4.60 13.02 -5.46
N ASP A 311 -4.12 11.77 -5.46
CA ASP A 311 -3.19 11.28 -4.43
C ASP A 311 -1.89 12.06 -4.47
N LYS A 312 -1.29 12.28 -5.64
CA LYS A 312 -0.07 13.08 -5.75
C LYS A 312 -0.30 14.55 -5.41
N LEU A 313 -1.49 15.09 -5.68
CA LEU A 313 -1.86 16.44 -5.28
C LEU A 313 -1.99 16.54 -3.76
N TYR A 314 -2.61 15.55 -3.11
CA TYR A 314 -2.72 15.44 -1.66
C TYR A 314 -1.33 15.38 -1.00
N HIS A 315 -0.46 14.50 -1.48
CA HIS A 315 0.93 14.43 -1.00
C HIS A 315 1.68 15.74 -1.23
N TYR A 316 1.54 16.37 -2.39
CA TYR A 316 2.20 17.66 -2.64
C TYR A 316 1.63 18.78 -1.74
N ALA A 317 0.34 18.72 -1.41
CA ALA A 317 -0.28 19.64 -0.48
C ALA A 317 0.29 19.51 0.94
N ILE A 318 0.61 18.29 1.39
CA ILE A 318 1.34 18.07 2.65
C ILE A 318 2.71 18.75 2.62
N VAL A 319 3.47 18.62 1.52
CA VAL A 319 4.78 19.27 1.36
C VAL A 319 4.66 20.80 1.42
N VAL A 320 3.72 21.38 0.69
CA VAL A 320 3.48 22.83 0.68
C VAL A 320 3.03 23.33 2.06
N LEU A 321 2.25 22.52 2.78
CA LEU A 321 1.79 22.85 4.13
C LEU A 321 2.96 22.87 5.13
N ALA A 322 3.83 21.86 5.08
CA ALA A 322 4.98 21.71 5.96
C ALA A 322 6.14 22.69 5.66
N ASP A 323 6.18 23.29 4.48
CA ASP A 323 7.25 24.22 4.10
C ASP A 323 7.12 25.56 4.85
N LYS A 324 8.00 25.74 5.84
CA LYS A 324 8.08 26.94 6.69
C LYS A 324 8.46 28.21 5.90
N SER A 325 9.05 28.09 4.70
CA SER A 325 9.46 29.24 3.88
C SER A 325 8.28 30.05 3.34
N PHE A 326 7.08 29.47 3.32
CA PHE A 326 5.86 30.20 2.95
C PHE A 326 5.36 31.14 4.05
N GLY A 327 5.90 31.08 5.27
CA GLY A 327 5.46 31.87 6.43
C GLY A 327 4.40 31.14 7.26
N ASP A 328 3.88 31.83 8.26
CA ASP A 328 2.90 31.31 9.22
C ASP A 328 1.55 30.98 8.55
N LEU A 329 0.85 29.96 9.05
CA LEU A 329 -0.51 29.61 8.64
C LEU A 329 -1.58 30.49 9.29
N ASP A 330 -1.23 31.28 10.31
CA ASP A 330 -2.11 32.31 10.86
C ASP A 330 -1.98 33.65 10.11
N ASP A 331 -0.93 33.82 9.30
CA ASP A 331 -0.77 34.98 8.42
C ASP A 331 -1.51 34.78 7.08
N LYS A 332 -2.33 35.78 6.71
CA LYS A 332 -3.00 35.83 5.41
C LYS A 332 -2.04 35.70 4.24
N ASN A 333 -0.83 36.27 4.34
CA ASN A 333 0.15 36.16 3.25
C ASN A 333 0.70 34.74 3.13
N GLY A 334 0.94 34.04 4.25
CA GLY A 334 1.41 32.66 4.25
C GLY A 334 0.37 31.68 3.69
N ILE A 335 -0.90 31.86 4.06
CA ILE A 335 -2.02 31.12 3.46
C ILE A 335 -2.08 31.38 1.94
N LYS A 336 -2.03 32.65 1.53
CA LYS A 336 -2.13 33.04 0.12
C LYS A 336 -1.03 32.40 -0.73
N LYS A 337 0.24 32.45 -0.29
CA LYS A 337 1.36 31.84 -1.01
C LYS A 337 1.15 30.33 -1.23
N ARG A 338 0.69 29.61 -0.20
CA ARG A 338 0.42 28.17 -0.31
C ARG A 338 -0.73 27.87 -1.28
N LEU A 339 -1.81 28.67 -1.22
CA LEU A 339 -2.91 28.56 -2.18
C LEU A 339 -2.43 28.77 -3.61
N ASP A 340 -1.65 29.83 -3.87
CA ASP A 340 -1.15 30.12 -5.22
C ASP A 340 -0.33 28.96 -5.80
N TYR A 341 0.48 28.29 -4.96
CA TYR A 341 1.29 27.13 -5.36
C TYR A 341 0.44 25.88 -5.65
N LEU A 342 -0.63 25.64 -4.89
CA LEU A 342 -1.50 24.47 -5.09
C LEU A 342 -2.50 24.69 -6.22
N ASP A 343 -3.04 25.90 -6.37
CA ASP A 343 -4.00 26.27 -7.41
C ASP A 343 -3.42 26.15 -8.81
N GLU A 344 -2.10 26.38 -8.97
CA GLU A 344 -1.40 26.16 -10.24
C GLU A 344 -1.58 24.72 -10.74
N LEU A 345 -1.60 23.74 -9.84
CA LEU A 345 -1.62 22.31 -10.15
C LEU A 345 -2.99 21.68 -9.96
N SER A 346 -3.84 22.25 -9.12
CA SER A 346 -5.15 21.68 -8.85
C SER A 346 -6.06 21.69 -10.09
N LEU A 347 -6.91 20.66 -10.17
CA LEU A 347 -8.04 20.63 -11.10
C LEU A 347 -9.25 21.39 -10.53
N ASN A 348 -9.32 21.54 -9.20
CA ASN A 348 -10.39 22.20 -8.47
C ASN A 348 -9.81 23.10 -7.36
N LYS A 349 -10.00 24.43 -7.46
CA LYS A 349 -9.50 25.38 -6.46
C LYS A 349 -10.23 25.31 -5.11
N GLY A 350 -11.43 24.73 -5.06
CA GLY A 350 -12.12 24.49 -3.79
C GLY A 350 -11.34 23.52 -2.90
N TYR A 351 -10.79 22.46 -3.51
CA TYR A 351 -10.00 21.45 -2.81
C TYR A 351 -8.77 22.04 -2.08
N THR A 352 -8.02 22.92 -2.73
CA THR A 352 -6.77 23.49 -2.18
C THR A 352 -7.06 24.36 -0.97
N ARG A 353 -8.12 25.16 -1.05
CA ARG A 353 -8.62 25.96 0.07
C ARG A 353 -9.07 25.10 1.23
N ASP A 354 -9.91 24.11 0.97
CA ASP A 354 -10.42 23.22 2.01
C ASP A 354 -9.28 22.45 2.69
N PHE A 355 -8.30 21.98 1.92
CA PHE A 355 -7.15 21.26 2.46
C PHE A 355 -6.33 22.13 3.42
N ILE A 356 -5.94 23.34 3.00
CA ILE A 356 -5.14 24.24 3.86
C ILE A 356 -5.92 24.61 5.13
N LEU A 357 -7.18 25.01 4.98
CA LEU A 357 -7.98 25.48 6.12
C LEU A 357 -8.27 24.37 7.13
N LYS A 358 -8.54 23.13 6.68
CA LYS A 358 -8.78 21.99 7.56
C LYS A 358 -7.53 21.55 8.31
N ASN A 359 -6.34 21.76 7.76
CA ASN A 359 -5.09 21.27 8.33
C ASN A 359 -4.23 22.37 8.99
N ARG A 360 -4.70 23.62 9.05
CA ARG A 360 -3.93 24.71 9.66
C ARG A 360 -3.63 24.48 11.16
N GLU A 361 -4.52 23.78 11.84
CA GLU A 361 -4.42 23.47 13.29
C GLU A 361 -3.55 22.23 13.55
N ASN A 362 -3.03 21.59 12.49
CA ASN A 362 -2.13 20.45 12.60
C ASN A 362 -0.65 20.86 12.70
N ILE A 363 -0.35 22.14 12.96
CA ILE A 363 1.01 22.63 13.14
C ILE A 363 1.25 22.91 14.63
N ASP A 364 2.38 22.48 15.17
CA ASP A 364 2.78 22.76 16.55
C ASP A 364 3.42 24.15 16.73
N GLU A 365 3.75 24.51 17.97
CA GLU A 365 4.35 25.81 18.30
C GLU A 365 5.72 26.04 17.65
N GLU A 366 6.41 24.97 17.21
CA GLU A 366 7.69 25.02 16.51
C GLU A 366 7.52 25.10 14.98
N GLY A 367 6.27 25.14 14.50
CA GLY A 367 5.94 25.16 13.08
C GLY A 367 6.03 23.80 12.40
N ASN A 368 6.12 22.70 13.16
CA ASN A 368 6.19 21.35 12.60
C ASN A 368 4.77 20.82 12.32
N LEU A 369 4.60 20.23 11.13
CA LEU A 369 3.34 19.60 10.77
C LEU A 369 3.19 18.27 11.52
N ASN A 370 1.96 17.96 11.93
CA ASN A 370 1.60 16.71 12.57
C ASN A 370 2.23 15.51 11.86
N SER A 371 3.02 14.73 12.59
CA SER A 371 3.79 13.63 12.00
C SER A 371 2.93 12.54 11.39
N GLY A 372 1.68 12.39 11.85
CA GLY A 372 0.71 11.48 11.24
C GLY A 372 0.31 11.93 9.84
N LEU A 373 0.13 13.24 9.64
CA LEU A 373 -0.14 13.81 8.32
C LEU A 373 1.09 13.74 7.41
N VAL A 374 2.29 14.04 7.92
CA VAL A 374 3.53 13.88 7.14
C VAL A 374 3.75 12.41 6.76
N ALA A 375 3.43 11.47 7.65
CA ALA A 375 3.58 10.05 7.41
C ALA A 375 2.76 9.54 6.21
N GLU A 376 1.70 10.23 5.79
CA GLU A 376 0.95 9.85 4.59
C GLU A 376 1.79 9.94 3.31
N LEU A 377 2.89 10.72 3.30
CA LEU A 377 3.86 10.73 2.19
C LEU A 377 4.46 9.35 1.89
N ARG A 378 4.33 8.38 2.81
CA ARG A 378 4.73 6.98 2.62
C ARG A 378 4.03 6.34 1.40
N TYR A 379 2.80 6.77 1.09
CA TYR A 379 2.03 6.33 -0.08
C TYR A 379 2.44 7.01 -1.39
N SER A 380 3.31 8.03 -1.34
CA SER A 380 3.90 8.63 -2.53
C SER A 380 5.08 7.81 -3.10
N THR A 381 5.58 6.86 -2.31
CA THR A 381 6.71 5.99 -2.66
C THR A 381 6.28 4.80 -3.51
N ASP A 382 7.18 4.29 -4.35
CA ASP A 382 6.92 3.10 -5.18
C ASP A 382 8.08 2.09 -5.09
N PRO A 383 8.29 1.46 -3.92
CA PRO A 383 9.34 0.47 -3.72
C PRO A 383 9.20 -0.75 -4.65
N VAL A 384 7.98 -1.17 -5.02
CA VAL A 384 7.78 -2.28 -5.96
C VAL A 384 8.27 -1.93 -7.36
N LEU A 385 8.01 -0.72 -7.86
CA LEU A 385 8.57 -0.28 -9.13
C LEU A 385 10.10 -0.28 -9.11
N ARG A 386 10.74 0.19 -8.02
CA ARG A 386 12.20 0.16 -7.87
C ARG A 386 12.73 -1.28 -7.79
N ALA A 387 12.10 -2.15 -7.01
CA ALA A 387 12.43 -3.58 -6.96
C ALA A 387 12.36 -4.24 -8.36
N ARG A 388 11.33 -3.92 -9.14
CA ARG A 388 11.20 -4.40 -10.54
C ARG A 388 12.31 -3.88 -11.45
N LYS A 389 12.81 -2.66 -11.24
CA LYS A 389 13.97 -2.13 -11.97
C LYS A 389 15.24 -2.94 -11.67
N GLU A 390 15.46 -3.35 -10.43
CA GLU A 390 16.58 -4.22 -10.05
C GLU A 390 16.54 -5.56 -10.80
N PHE A 391 15.37 -6.21 -10.84
CA PHE A 391 15.18 -7.43 -11.65
C PHE A 391 15.51 -7.21 -13.12
N SER A 392 14.94 -6.16 -13.73
CA SER A 392 15.16 -5.88 -15.16
C SER A 392 16.60 -5.52 -15.50
N SER A 393 17.31 -4.83 -14.60
CA SER A 393 18.72 -4.44 -14.79
C SER A 393 19.66 -5.64 -14.74
N ASN A 394 19.23 -6.72 -14.10
CA ASN A 394 19.93 -8.00 -14.04
C ASN A 394 19.39 -9.03 -15.06
N GLY A 395 18.65 -8.57 -16.07
CA GLY A 395 18.20 -9.39 -17.20
C GLY A 395 16.91 -10.18 -16.98
N MET A 396 16.30 -10.13 -15.79
CA MET A 396 15.04 -10.83 -15.52
C MET A 396 13.84 -10.05 -16.06
N ARG A 397 12.99 -10.73 -16.83
CA ARG A 397 11.76 -10.20 -17.43
C ARG A 397 10.55 -10.70 -16.66
N TYR A 398 9.50 -9.87 -16.63
CA TYR A 398 8.26 -10.22 -15.93
C TYR A 398 7.35 -11.12 -16.80
N ILE A 399 7.84 -12.30 -17.18
CA ILE A 399 7.15 -13.31 -18.00
C ILE A 399 7.61 -14.73 -17.61
N GLY A 400 6.80 -15.74 -17.94
CA GLY A 400 7.18 -17.15 -17.78
C GLY A 400 7.67 -17.50 -16.36
N ASN A 401 8.75 -18.28 -16.27
CA ASN A 401 9.33 -18.71 -14.99
C ASN A 401 9.87 -17.55 -14.14
N GLU A 402 10.43 -16.53 -14.80
CA GLU A 402 11.00 -15.35 -14.13
C GLU A 402 9.93 -14.53 -13.41
N ARG A 403 8.72 -14.41 -14.00
CA ARG A 403 7.56 -13.84 -13.31
C ARG A 403 7.30 -14.55 -11.98
N GLY A 404 7.34 -15.89 -11.96
CA GLY A 404 7.12 -16.66 -10.74
C GLY A 404 8.13 -16.34 -9.63
N ILE A 405 9.39 -16.11 -9.99
CA ILE A 405 10.45 -15.70 -9.04
C ILE A 405 10.22 -14.27 -8.56
N ILE A 406 9.86 -13.36 -9.46
CA ILE A 406 9.57 -11.96 -9.13
C ILE A 406 8.35 -11.88 -8.20
N ASP A 407 7.25 -12.56 -8.53
CA ASP A 407 6.03 -12.56 -7.72
C ASP A 407 6.29 -13.17 -6.33
N ALA A 408 6.99 -14.32 -6.27
CA ALA A 408 7.39 -14.92 -5.00
C ALA A 408 8.29 -14.00 -4.18
N THR A 409 9.17 -13.24 -4.83
CA THR A 409 9.98 -12.23 -4.14
C THR A 409 9.10 -11.13 -3.59
N LEU A 410 8.33 -10.45 -4.44
CA LEU A 410 7.51 -9.31 -4.04
C LEU A 410 6.47 -9.67 -2.95
N LEU A 411 5.89 -10.87 -3.00
CA LEU A 411 4.83 -11.32 -2.08
C LEU A 411 5.34 -11.94 -0.77
N THR A 412 6.64 -12.04 -0.50
CA THR A 412 7.11 -12.73 0.72
C THR A 412 7.86 -11.79 1.65
N GLY A 413 7.43 -11.68 2.91
CA GLY A 413 8.02 -10.84 3.96
C GLY A 413 7.46 -9.42 4.01
N PHE A 414 7.48 -8.85 5.22
CA PHE A 414 7.19 -7.44 5.48
C PHE A 414 8.50 -6.64 5.51
N TRP A 415 8.80 -6.03 4.37
CA TRP A 415 10.04 -5.31 4.13
C TRP A 415 9.83 -3.81 4.22
N THR A 416 10.78 -3.09 4.81
CA THR A 416 10.89 -1.65 4.58
C THR A 416 11.11 -1.37 3.09
N PRO A 417 10.78 -0.16 2.59
CA PRO A 417 10.98 0.19 1.18
C PRO A 417 12.39 -0.13 0.66
N LYS A 418 13.41 0.22 1.46
CA LYS A 418 14.81 -0.08 1.12
C LYS A 418 15.12 -1.57 1.19
N GLY A 419 14.58 -2.28 2.17
CA GLY A 419 14.71 -3.74 2.30
C GLY A 419 14.18 -4.49 1.08
N LEU A 420 13.01 -4.11 0.57
CA LEU A 420 12.39 -4.75 -0.59
C LEU A 420 13.26 -4.60 -1.85
N ILE A 421 13.79 -3.40 -2.09
CA ILE A 421 14.67 -3.11 -3.23
C ILE A 421 15.98 -3.92 -3.11
N GLN A 422 16.60 -3.93 -1.94
CA GLN A 422 17.83 -4.71 -1.70
C GLN A 422 17.59 -6.21 -1.88
N ARG A 423 16.43 -6.71 -1.46
CA ARG A 423 16.05 -8.10 -1.67
C ARG A 423 15.90 -8.42 -3.15
N ALA A 424 15.18 -7.60 -3.91
CA ALA A 424 15.04 -7.80 -5.34
C ALA A 424 16.39 -7.87 -6.05
N ARG A 425 17.33 -6.96 -5.69
CA ARG A 425 18.70 -7.00 -6.22
C ARG A 425 19.44 -8.30 -5.89
N VAL A 426 19.48 -8.71 -4.62
CA VAL A 426 20.19 -9.93 -4.20
C VAL A 426 19.63 -11.18 -4.90
N ILE A 427 18.30 -11.29 -5.01
CA ILE A 427 17.67 -12.40 -5.73
C ILE A 427 18.01 -12.36 -7.22
N ALA A 428 17.97 -11.18 -7.85
CA ALA A 428 18.27 -11.03 -9.26
C ALA A 428 19.73 -11.37 -9.59
N GLU A 429 20.69 -10.88 -8.78
CA GLU A 429 22.12 -11.18 -8.94
C GLU A 429 22.40 -12.68 -8.78
N ASN A 430 21.75 -13.34 -7.82
CA ASN A 430 21.90 -14.78 -7.62
C ASN A 430 21.35 -15.57 -8.81
N TYR A 431 20.21 -15.16 -9.38
CA TYR A 431 19.65 -15.77 -10.58
C TYR A 431 20.58 -15.64 -11.78
N SER A 432 21.12 -14.44 -12.04
CA SER A 432 22.05 -14.21 -13.15
C SER A 432 23.33 -15.05 -13.02
N ARG A 433 23.82 -15.27 -11.78
CA ARG A 433 24.98 -16.14 -11.51
C ARG A 433 24.69 -17.62 -11.72
N SER A 434 23.45 -18.08 -11.52
CA SER A 434 23.09 -19.49 -11.75
C SER A 434 22.87 -19.84 -13.22
N GLU A 435 22.62 -18.84 -14.06
CA GLU A 435 22.42 -19.00 -15.52
C GLU A 435 23.73 -18.75 -16.32
N SER A 436 24.79 -18.26 -15.67
CA SER A 436 26.14 -18.09 -16.25
C SER A 436 27.00 -19.32 -15.98
#